data_AF-A0A5P8FLK4-F1
#
_entry.id   AF-A0A5P8FLK4-F1
#
_cell.length_a   1.000
_cell.length_b   1.000
_cell.length_c   1.000
_cell.angle_alpha   90.00
_cell.angle_beta   90.00
_cell.angle_gamma   90.00
#
_symmetry.space_group_name_H-M   'P 1'
#
loop_
_entity.id
_entity.type
_entity.pdbx_description
1 polymer ?
#
loop_
_entity_poly.entity_id
_entity_poly.type
_entity_poly.pdbx_seq_one_letter_code
_entity_poly.pdbx_strand_id
1 'polypeptide(L)'
;MRAARPIGHEVYSGTTTDPRGNDVETWADPVEVLVFGWYTGNPSEPGVAGHERTDVDAVVLAPTTFRPGPNDRVVLPGFGAFDVTGPVEDFAHGPFDYEPGVQVNLRRTTG
;
A
#
# COMPACT_ATOMS: atom_id res chain seq x y z
N MET A 1 20.03 -2.20 0.57
CA MET A 1 19.17 -3.29 0.04
C MET A 1 18.75 -2.93 -1.38
N ARG A 2 18.55 -3.89 -2.30
CA ARG A 2 18.11 -3.59 -3.69
C ARG A 2 16.64 -3.94 -3.86
N ALA A 3 15.83 -2.99 -4.33
CA ALA A 3 14.47 -3.25 -4.77
C ALA A 3 14.48 -3.97 -6.12
N ALA A 4 13.71 -5.06 -6.22
CA ALA A 4 13.72 -5.95 -7.38
C ALA A 4 12.40 -6.70 -7.59
N ARG A 5 11.41 -6.46 -6.72
CA ARG A 5 10.11 -7.13 -6.78
C ARG A 5 9.11 -6.15 -7.41
N PRO A 6 8.57 -6.43 -8.60
CA PRO A 6 7.62 -5.52 -9.26
C PRO A 6 6.25 -5.61 -8.58
N ILE A 7 5.61 -4.46 -8.43
CA ILE A 7 4.19 -4.29 -8.08
C ILE A 7 3.59 -3.25 -9.03
N GLY A 8 2.26 -3.23 -9.17
CA GLY A 8 1.57 -2.12 -9.84
C GLY A 8 1.22 -1.02 -8.83
N HIS A 9 1.40 0.24 -9.21
CA HIS A 9 0.93 1.41 -8.48
C HIS A 9 -0.08 2.16 -9.34
N GLU A 10 -1.30 2.29 -8.82
CA GLU A 10 -2.42 2.97 -9.45
C GLU A 10 -2.67 4.27 -8.68
N VAL A 11 -2.36 5.41 -9.29
CA VAL A 11 -2.55 6.72 -8.67
C VAL A 11 -4.02 7.11 -8.72
N TYR A 12 -4.59 7.55 -7.60
CA TYR A 12 -5.96 8.03 -7.56
C TYR A 12 -6.16 9.22 -8.50
N SER A 13 -7.13 9.14 -9.40
CA SER A 13 -7.41 10.16 -10.42
C SER A 13 -8.68 10.97 -10.16
N GLY A 14 -9.42 10.64 -9.10
CA GLY A 14 -10.63 11.36 -8.68
C GLY A 14 -11.87 10.48 -8.71
N THR A 15 -13.03 11.13 -8.68
CA THR A 15 -14.34 10.49 -8.73
C THR A 15 -15.05 10.85 -10.02
N THR A 16 -15.64 9.86 -10.67
CA THR A 16 -16.53 10.01 -11.83
C THR A 16 -17.95 9.60 -11.46
N THR A 17 -18.91 9.79 -12.36
CA THR A 17 -20.30 9.40 -12.14
C THR A 17 -20.67 8.21 -13.04
N ASP A 18 -21.24 7.16 -12.45
CA ASP A 18 -21.75 6.01 -13.19
C ASP A 18 -23.06 6.34 -13.95
N PRO A 19 -23.55 5.46 -14.85
CA PRO A 19 -24.81 5.69 -15.57
C PRO A 19 -26.07 5.80 -14.69
N ARG A 20 -25.96 5.46 -13.40
CA ARG A 20 -27.04 5.52 -12.40
C ARG A 20 -26.95 6.76 -11.52
N GLY A 21 -25.96 7.63 -11.73
CA GLY A 21 -25.75 8.85 -10.96
C GLY A 21 -24.97 8.64 -9.66
N ASN A 22 -24.33 7.49 -9.46
CA ASN A 22 -23.47 7.25 -8.30
C ASN A 22 -22.05 7.72 -8.56
N ASP A 23 -21.43 8.27 -7.53
CA ASP A 23 -20.01 8.60 -7.51
C ASP A 23 -19.18 7.31 -7.45
N VAL A 24 -18.23 7.18 -8.37
CA VAL A 24 -17.31 6.05 -8.50
C VAL A 24 -15.89 6.57 -8.54
N GLU A 25 -15.07 6.09 -7.61
CA GLU A 25 -13.64 6.40 -7.59
C GLU A 25 -12.92 5.81 -8.81
N THR A 26 -11.89 6.51 -9.27
CA THR A 26 -11.11 6.15 -10.44
C THR A 26 -9.62 6.27 -10.14
N TRP A 27 -8.84 5.44 -10.82
CA TRP A 27 -7.39 5.40 -10.73
C TRP A 27 -6.78 5.43 -12.13
N ALA A 28 -5.55 5.91 -12.24
CA ALA A 28 -4.75 5.83 -13.45
C ALA A 28 -4.31 4.39 -13.74
N ASP A 29 -3.89 4.13 -14.98
CA ASP A 29 -3.31 2.84 -15.37
C ASP A 29 -2.12 2.48 -14.46
N PRO A 30 -1.99 1.20 -14.06
CA PRO A 30 -0.96 0.77 -13.14
C PRO A 30 0.45 0.99 -13.72
N VAL A 31 1.29 1.69 -12.96
CA VAL A 31 2.71 1.86 -13.25
C VAL A 31 3.52 0.84 -12.44
N GLU A 32 4.48 0.18 -13.09
CA GLU A 32 5.36 -0.76 -12.37
C GLU A 32 6.32 -0.01 -11.43
N VAL A 33 6.35 -0.45 -10.17
CA VAL A 33 7.29 0.02 -9.15
C VAL A 33 8.05 -1.17 -8.58
N LEU A 34 9.36 -1.00 -8.39
CA LEU A 34 10.20 -1.99 -7.73
C LEU A 34 10.23 -1.76 -6.22
N VAL A 35 9.91 -2.81 -5.47
CA VAL A 35 9.94 -2.84 -4.01
C VAL A 35 10.90 -3.92 -3.49
N PHE A 36 11.17 -3.93 -2.19
CA PHE A 36 11.98 -4.97 -1.56
C PHE A 36 11.19 -6.28 -1.41
N GLY A 37 9.89 -6.17 -1.12
CA GLY A 37 8.98 -7.29 -1.05
C GLY A 37 7.63 -6.89 -0.47
N TRP A 38 6.74 -7.88 -0.33
CA TRP A 38 5.45 -7.73 0.32
C TRP A 38 5.09 -9.02 1.05
N TYR A 39 4.15 -8.92 1.97
CA TYR A 39 3.49 -10.07 2.58
C TYR A 39 2.01 -9.76 2.80
N THR A 40 1.19 -10.80 2.75
CA THR A 40 -0.25 -10.73 3.06
C THR A 40 -0.49 -11.42 4.39
N GLY A 41 -1.27 -10.81 5.27
CA GLY A 41 -1.58 -11.34 6.61
C GLY A 41 -3.09 -11.49 6.82
N ASN A 42 -3.49 -12.49 7.60
CA ASN A 42 -4.87 -12.66 8.07
C ASN A 42 -5.01 -11.88 9.40
N PRO A 43 -6.01 -10.99 9.61
CA PRO A 43 -6.09 -10.09 10.77
C PRO A 43 -6.48 -10.76 12.11
N SER A 44 -6.26 -12.06 12.29
CA SER A 44 -6.68 -12.76 13.51
C SER A 44 -5.71 -12.61 14.70
N GLU A 45 -4.50 -12.09 14.50
CA GLU A 45 -3.54 -11.91 15.60
C GLU A 45 -3.22 -10.42 15.81
N PRO A 46 -3.71 -9.82 16.91
CA PRO A 46 -3.27 -8.49 17.29
C PRO A 46 -1.78 -8.54 17.63
N GLY A 47 -0.95 -7.91 16.80
CA GLY A 47 0.50 -7.83 17.03
C GLY A 47 0.87 -7.18 18.37
N VAL A 48 -0.04 -6.39 18.96
CA VAL A 48 0.01 -5.84 20.33
C VAL A 48 -1.42 -5.61 20.82
N ALA A 49 -1.79 -6.11 21.99
CA ALA A 49 -3.10 -5.82 22.60
C ALA A 49 -3.18 -4.34 23.03
N GLY A 50 -4.20 -3.61 22.54
CA GLY A 50 -4.48 -2.23 22.97
C GLY A 50 -4.32 -1.12 21.92
N HIS A 51 -3.98 -1.45 20.67
CA HIS A 51 -3.93 -0.49 19.57
C HIS A 51 -5.09 -0.71 18.59
N GLU A 52 -5.85 0.34 18.27
CA GLU A 52 -6.68 0.38 17.05
C GLU A 52 -5.73 0.38 15.86
N ARG A 53 -5.53 -0.79 15.24
CA ARG A 53 -4.97 -0.85 13.89
C ARG A 53 -6.14 -0.84 12.92
N THR A 54 -6.05 0.01 11.90
CA THR A 54 -6.81 -0.14 10.66
C THR A 54 -6.59 -1.57 10.15
N ASP A 55 -7.63 -2.22 9.61
CA ASP A 55 -7.48 -3.56 9.01
C ASP A 55 -6.36 -3.54 7.96
N VAL A 56 -5.21 -4.14 8.28
CA VAL A 56 -4.07 -4.28 7.38
C VAL A 56 -4.07 -5.70 6.85
N ASP A 57 -4.43 -5.85 5.57
CA ASP A 57 -4.50 -7.13 4.88
C ASP A 57 -3.18 -7.49 4.19
N ALA A 58 -2.40 -6.48 3.82
CA ALA A 58 -1.09 -6.65 3.22
C ALA A 58 -0.14 -5.50 3.58
N VAL A 59 1.16 -5.77 3.44
CA VAL A 59 2.21 -4.79 3.68
C VAL A 59 3.24 -4.86 2.57
N VAL A 60 3.67 -3.69 2.11
CA VAL A 60 4.76 -3.52 1.15
C VAL A 60 5.97 -2.89 1.82
N LEU A 61 7.14 -3.46 1.58
CA LEU A 61 8.44 -2.95 2.01
C LEU A 61 9.14 -2.34 0.80
N ALA A 62 9.39 -1.03 0.81
CA ALA A 62 9.82 -0.29 -0.38
C ALA A 62 10.95 0.72 -0.10
N PRO A 63 11.67 1.19 -1.14
CA PRO A 63 12.60 2.31 -1.01
C PRO A 63 11.95 3.59 -0.46
N THR A 64 12.76 4.48 0.12
CA THR A 64 12.32 5.81 0.60
C THR A 64 11.79 6.74 -0.50
N THR A 65 11.99 6.39 -1.77
CA THR A 65 11.41 7.13 -2.90
C THR A 65 9.96 6.74 -3.20
N PHE A 66 9.49 5.58 -2.71
CA PHE A 66 8.10 5.17 -2.90
C PHE A 66 7.23 5.81 -1.80
N ARG A 67 6.36 6.74 -2.21
CA ARG A 67 5.48 7.52 -1.33
C ARG A 67 4.09 7.61 -1.97
N PRO A 68 3.30 6.52 -1.96
CA PRO A 68 1.96 6.54 -2.50
C PRO A 68 1.03 7.44 -1.67
N GLY A 69 0.02 8.02 -2.32
CA GLY A 69 -1.03 8.80 -1.68
C GLY A 69 -2.03 7.93 -0.91
N PRO A 70 -2.84 8.53 -0.01
CA PRO A 70 -3.76 7.80 0.87
C PRO A 70 -4.95 7.13 0.16
N ASN A 71 -5.23 7.48 -1.09
CA ASN A 71 -6.29 6.87 -1.91
C ASN A 71 -5.72 6.04 -3.07
N ASP A 72 -4.39 5.93 -3.17
CA ASP A 72 -3.78 5.16 -4.24
C ASP A 72 -4.01 3.66 -4.02
N ARG A 73 -3.84 2.91 -5.09
CA ARG A 73 -3.91 1.46 -5.07
C ARG A 73 -2.58 0.81 -5.40
N VAL A 74 -2.36 -0.34 -4.79
CA VAL A 74 -1.23 -1.21 -5.07
C VAL A 74 -1.75 -2.55 -5.57
N VAL A 75 -1.27 -2.95 -6.76
CA VAL A 75 -1.57 -4.26 -7.35
C VAL A 75 -0.42 -5.21 -7.01
N LEU A 76 -0.71 -6.18 -6.15
CA LEU A 76 0.24 -7.20 -5.73
C LEU A 76 0.16 -8.43 -6.66
N PRO A 77 1.29 -8.91 -7.20
CA PRO A 77 1.32 -10.09 -8.05
C PRO A 77 0.70 -11.32 -7.37
N GLY A 78 -0.35 -11.88 -7.98
CA GLY A 78 -1.08 -13.04 -7.47
C GLY A 78 -2.15 -12.75 -6.42
N PHE A 79 -2.29 -11.50 -5.95
CA PHE A 79 -3.26 -11.12 -4.91
C PHE A 79 -4.28 -10.06 -5.35
N GLY A 80 -3.97 -9.29 -6.40
CA GLY A 80 -4.86 -8.25 -6.94
C GLY A 80 -4.61 -6.88 -6.31
N ALA A 81 -5.60 -5.99 -6.44
CA ALA A 81 -5.54 -4.61 -5.96
C ALA A 81 -5.84 -4.50 -4.46
N PHE A 82 -5.13 -3.59 -3.80
CA PHE A 82 -5.33 -3.18 -2.42
C PHE A 82 -5.28 -1.65 -2.35
N ASP A 83 -6.08 -1.07 -1.47
CA ASP A 83 -6.07 0.35 -1.18
C ASP A 83 -4.94 0.66 -0.17
N VAL A 84 -4.22 1.75 -0.39
CA VAL A 84 -3.25 2.26 0.58
C VAL A 84 -3.98 2.75 1.82
N THR A 85 -3.51 2.35 3.00
CA THR A 85 -4.12 2.75 4.27
C THR A 85 -3.08 3.26 5.27
N GLY A 86 -3.46 4.31 5.99
CA GLY A 86 -2.59 4.97 6.95
C GLY A 86 -1.39 5.70 6.32
N PRO A 87 -0.53 6.29 7.15
CA PRO A 87 0.67 6.96 6.69
C PRO A 87 1.72 5.95 6.21
N VAL A 88 2.58 6.37 5.28
CA VAL A 88 3.81 5.65 4.94
C VAL A 88 4.75 5.69 6.16
N GLU A 89 5.13 4.53 6.68
CA GLU A 89 5.98 4.43 7.86
C GLU A 89 7.46 4.41 7.42
N ASP A 90 8.22 5.42 7.85
CA ASP A 90 9.62 5.61 7.46
C ASP A 90 10.59 5.10 8.53
N PHE A 91 11.36 4.07 8.17
CA PHE A 91 12.31 3.42 9.08
C PHE A 91 13.77 3.78 8.76
N ALA A 92 14.04 4.76 7.89
CA ALA A 92 15.38 5.12 7.45
C ALA A 92 16.17 6.01 8.43
N HIS A 93 15.53 6.50 9.49
CA HIS A 93 16.10 7.52 10.40
C HIS A 93 16.58 6.94 11.75
N GLY A 94 17.05 5.69 11.74
CA GLY A 94 17.53 5.01 12.94
C GLY A 94 18.96 5.41 13.36
N PRO A 95 19.37 5.14 14.61
CA PRO A 95 20.67 5.58 15.15
C PRO A 95 21.89 4.77 14.67
N PHE A 96 21.70 3.84 13.73
CA PHE A 96 22.72 2.88 13.29
C PHE A 96 23.11 3.05 11.82
N ASP A 97 22.80 4.19 11.20
CA ASP A 97 23.04 4.47 9.77
C ASP A 97 22.51 3.38 8.82
N TYR A 98 21.52 2.62 9.29
CA TYR A 98 20.86 1.58 8.53
C TYR A 98 19.53 2.09 7.99
N GLU A 99 19.39 2.07 6.66
CA GLU A 99 18.22 2.58 5.95
C GLU A 99 17.41 1.42 5.32
N PRO A 100 16.49 0.79 6.06
CA PRO A 100 15.65 -0.30 5.55
C PRO A 100 14.58 0.16 4.55
N GLY A 101 14.32 1.46 4.46
CA GLY A 101 13.28 2.03 3.60
C GLY A 101 11.99 2.31 4.35
N VAL A 102 10.86 2.04 3.69
CA VAL A 102 9.51 2.32 4.22
C VAL A 102 8.58 1.12 4.17
N GLN A 103 7.56 1.19 5.01
CA GLN A 103 6.44 0.29 5.05
C GLN A 103 5.17 1.01 4.56
N VAL A 104 4.44 0.37 3.66
CA VAL A 104 3.12 0.82 3.20
C VAL A 104 2.10 -0.22 3.62
N ASN A 105 1.16 0.18 4.46
CA ASN A 105 0.07 -0.68 4.90
C ASN A 105 -1.05 -0.64 3.86
N LEU A 106 -1.61 -1.81 3.57
CA LEU A 106 -2.61 -1.99 2.53
C LEU A 106 -3.85 -2.68 3.10
N ARG A 107 -5.01 -2.24 2.65
CA ARG A 107 -6.31 -2.87 2.92
C ARG A 107 -6.86 -3.45 1.63
N ARG A 108 -7.51 -4.60 1.71
CA ARG A 108 -8.12 -5.22 0.54
C ARG A 108 -9.24 -4.34 0.01
N THR A 109 -9.22 -4.07 -1.29
CA THR A 109 -10.25 -3.26 -1.92
C THR A 109 -11.62 -3.92 -1.78
N THR A 110 -12.54 -3.26 -1.09
CA THR A 110 -13.98 -3.58 -1.14
C THR A 110 -14.55 -2.92 -2.38
N GLY A 111 -14.94 -3.74 -3.36
CA GLY A 111 -15.72 -3.30 -4.52
C GLY A 111 -17.16 -3.00 -4.18
#